data_AF-A0A091M4Z9-F1
#
_entry.id   AF-A0A091M4Z9-F1
#
_cell.length_a   1.000
_cell.length_b   1.000
_cell.length_c   1.000
_cell.angle_alpha   90.00
_cell.angle_beta   90.00
_cell.angle_gamma   90.00
#
_symmetry.space_group_name_H-M   'P 1'
#
loop_
_entity.id
_entity.type
_entity.pdbx_description
1 polymer ?
#
loop_
_entity_poly.entity_id
_entity_poly.type
_entity_poly.pdbx_seq_one_letter_code
_entity_poly.pdbx_strand_id
1 'polypeptide(L)'
;RDVSQAKSKVRMLNFRKTNYQLFKDLVNRTPWETALRDKGAEQSWQIFKEIFYREQEVAIPRRKKLGKQGKRLAWLSRDLLAKLKAKKEMHRQWRQGQVSWEEYREAARLCRDGVRKAKARLEMNLAREVENNKKGFYRYVNQKRKIKENVPPFMSRAGELVVTDEEKAEVLSSFFTLVFTGKLSSNTSQVDGPHDGNWGSKIPPTVGEDQV
;
A
#
# COMPACT_ATOMS: atom_id res chain seq x y z
N ARG A 1 -3.64 6.90 -32.02
CA ARG A 1 -2.69 6.05 -31.27
C ARG A 1 -3.39 5.57 -30.02
N ASP A 2 -3.97 4.37 -30.08
CA ASP A 2 -4.61 3.72 -28.94
C ASP A 2 -3.53 3.27 -27.97
N VAL A 3 -3.49 3.86 -26.77
CA VAL A 3 -2.72 3.33 -25.66
C VAL A 3 -3.54 2.16 -25.12
N SER A 4 -3.33 0.99 -25.71
CA SER A 4 -3.85 -0.29 -25.23
C SER A 4 -3.31 -0.52 -23.82
N GLN A 5 -4.11 -0.13 -22.85
CA GLN A 5 -3.87 -0.28 -21.43
C GLN A 5 -3.56 -1.77 -21.17
N ALA A 6 -2.29 -2.07 -20.90
CA ALA A 6 -1.84 -3.43 -20.62
C ALA A 6 -2.60 -3.96 -19.40
N LYS A 7 -3.64 -4.75 -19.65
CA LYS A 7 -4.41 -5.43 -18.61
C LYS A 7 -3.46 -6.39 -17.94
N SER A 8 -3.29 -6.28 -16.62
CA SER A 8 -2.43 -7.20 -15.86
C SER A 8 -2.86 -8.64 -16.14
N LYS A 9 -1.97 -9.45 -16.73
CA LYS A 9 -2.17 -10.89 -16.98
C LYS A 9 -2.27 -11.73 -15.70
N VAL A 10 -2.17 -11.10 -14.52
CA VAL A 10 -2.21 -11.75 -13.22
C VAL A 10 -3.61 -12.32 -12.97
N ARG A 11 -3.72 -13.65 -12.95
CA ARG A 11 -4.91 -14.39 -12.53
C ARG A 11 -4.82 -14.60 -11.02
N MET A 12 -5.92 -14.41 -10.29
CA MET A 12 -6.00 -14.69 -8.85
C MET A 12 -7.04 -15.78 -8.61
N LEU A 13 -6.80 -16.62 -7.60
CA LEU A 13 -7.74 -17.63 -7.15
C LEU A 13 -9.02 -16.98 -6.60
N ASN A 14 -10.18 -17.56 -6.91
CA ASN A 14 -11.49 -17.06 -6.50
C ASN A 14 -12.08 -17.89 -5.36
N PHE A 15 -11.59 -17.65 -4.14
CA PHE A 15 -12.03 -18.37 -2.93
C PHE A 15 -13.55 -18.29 -2.64
N ARG A 16 -14.25 -17.28 -3.18
CA ARG A 16 -15.71 -17.16 -3.01
C ARG A 16 -16.51 -18.19 -3.82
N LYS A 17 -15.94 -18.72 -4.90
CA LYS A 17 -16.58 -19.72 -5.77
C LYS A 17 -15.88 -21.08 -5.69
N THR A 18 -15.09 -21.28 -4.65
CA THR A 18 -14.36 -22.54 -4.44
C THR A 18 -15.32 -23.64 -4.01
N ASN A 19 -15.16 -24.82 -4.59
CA ASN A 19 -15.78 -26.03 -4.05
C ASN A 19 -14.85 -26.62 -2.98
N TYR A 20 -15.11 -26.25 -1.71
CA TYR A 20 -14.28 -26.69 -0.59
C TYR A 20 -14.39 -28.18 -0.31
N GLN A 21 -15.54 -28.79 -0.60
CA GLN A 21 -15.72 -30.22 -0.42
C GLN A 21 -14.85 -31.00 -1.40
N LEU A 22 -14.90 -30.61 -2.69
CA LEU A 22 -14.03 -31.18 -3.71
C LEU A 22 -12.55 -31.01 -3.37
N PHE A 23 -12.14 -29.84 -2.86
CA PHE A 23 -10.75 -29.62 -2.46
C PHE A 23 -10.31 -30.54 -1.33
N LYS A 24 -11.14 -30.69 -0.29
CA LYS A 24 -10.87 -31.61 0.83
C LYS A 24 -10.78 -33.05 0.35
N ASP A 25 -11.71 -33.47 -0.50
CA ASP A 25 -11.75 -34.84 -1.02
C ASP A 25 -10.50 -35.16 -1.86
N LEU A 26 -10.04 -34.22 -2.70
CA LEU A 26 -8.82 -34.37 -3.51
C LEU A 26 -7.56 -34.47 -2.65
N VAL A 27 -7.44 -33.61 -1.63
CA VAL A 27 -6.31 -33.63 -0.69
C VAL A 27 -6.31 -34.92 0.13
N ASN A 28 -7.48 -35.38 0.60
CA ASN A 28 -7.60 -36.60 1.41
C ASN A 28 -7.37 -37.88 0.62
N ARG A 29 -7.62 -37.88 -0.70
CA ARG A 29 -7.35 -39.02 -1.58
C ARG A 29 -5.86 -39.21 -1.90
N THR A 30 -5.03 -38.22 -1.59
CA THR A 30 -3.59 -38.33 -1.83
C THR A 30 -2.98 -39.34 -0.86
N PRO A 31 -2.20 -40.34 -1.34
CA PRO A 31 -1.55 -41.33 -0.48
C PRO A 31 -0.31 -40.72 0.21
N TRP A 32 -0.55 -39.88 1.22
CA TRP A 32 0.49 -39.12 1.92
C TRP A 32 1.58 -40.01 2.54
N GLU A 33 1.20 -41.16 3.09
CA GLU A 33 2.15 -42.10 3.69
C GLU A 33 3.15 -42.67 2.68
N THR A 34 2.74 -42.85 1.43
CA THR A 34 3.63 -43.30 0.36
C THR A 34 4.42 -42.13 -0.22
N ALA A 35 3.76 -40.98 -0.42
CA ALA A 35 4.38 -39.80 -1.02
C ALA A 35 5.49 -39.19 -0.15
N LEU A 36 5.37 -39.33 1.17
CA LEU A 36 6.31 -38.77 2.15
C LEU A 36 7.27 -39.82 2.72
N ARG A 37 7.15 -41.09 2.29
CA ARG A 37 8.02 -42.17 2.77
C ARG A 37 9.47 -41.91 2.39
N ASP A 38 10.36 -42.09 3.36
CA ASP A 38 11.81 -41.93 3.21
C ASP A 38 12.25 -40.51 2.74
N LYS A 39 11.41 -39.49 2.96
CA LYS A 39 11.71 -38.09 2.63
C LYS A 39 12.09 -37.31 3.88
N GLY A 40 13.14 -36.49 3.76
CA GLY A 40 13.49 -35.51 4.79
C GLY A 40 12.45 -34.38 4.88
N ALA A 41 12.43 -33.66 6.00
CA ALA A 41 11.42 -32.63 6.27
C ALA A 41 11.24 -31.59 5.15
N GLU A 42 12.34 -31.09 4.59
CA GLU A 42 12.28 -30.11 3.48
C GLU A 42 11.70 -30.73 2.21
N GLN A 43 12.10 -31.95 1.85
CA GLN A 43 11.58 -32.64 0.67
C GLN A 43 10.09 -32.96 0.82
N SER A 44 9.69 -33.43 1.99
CA SER A 44 8.29 -33.65 2.36
C SER A 44 7.46 -32.38 2.23
N TRP A 45 8.00 -31.23 2.65
CA TRP A 45 7.33 -29.94 2.52
C TRP A 45 7.16 -29.49 1.07
N GLN A 46 8.16 -29.71 0.21
CA GLN A 46 8.05 -29.40 -1.22
C GLN A 46 6.99 -30.27 -1.90
N ILE A 47 6.99 -31.58 -1.63
CA ILE A 47 6.00 -32.53 -2.16
C ILE A 47 4.59 -32.15 -1.71
N PHE A 48 4.42 -31.79 -0.43
CA PHE A 48 3.15 -31.30 0.09
C PHE A 48 2.67 -30.06 -0.66
N LYS A 49 3.52 -29.04 -0.80
CA LYS A 49 3.18 -27.80 -1.51
C LYS A 49 2.78 -28.08 -2.96
N GLU A 50 3.54 -28.92 -3.66
CA GLU A 50 3.26 -29.25 -5.06
C GLU A 50 1.87 -29.87 -5.23
N ILE A 51 1.58 -30.91 -4.44
CA ILE A 51 0.28 -31.59 -4.47
C ILE A 51 -0.84 -30.63 -4.07
N PHE A 52 -0.64 -29.87 -2.99
CA PHE A 52 -1.62 -28.89 -2.51
C PHE A 52 -1.95 -27.85 -3.58
N TYR A 53 -0.94 -27.28 -4.25
CA TYR A 53 -1.15 -26.30 -5.30
C TYR A 53 -1.83 -26.90 -6.53
N ARG A 54 -1.51 -28.15 -6.90
CA ARG A 54 -2.18 -28.85 -7.99
C ARG A 54 -3.67 -29.05 -7.70
N GLU A 55 -4.02 -29.57 -6.53
CA GLU A 55 -5.43 -29.76 -6.16
C GLU A 55 -6.16 -28.42 -6.00
N GLN A 56 -5.44 -27.37 -5.60
CA GLN A 56 -5.97 -26.01 -5.49
C GLN A 56 -6.36 -25.45 -6.86
N GLU A 57 -5.61 -25.76 -7.92
CA GLU A 57 -5.95 -25.33 -9.28
C GLU A 57 -7.22 -26.00 -9.82
N VAL A 58 -7.46 -27.26 -9.44
CA VAL A 58 -8.65 -28.02 -9.83
C VAL A 58 -9.89 -27.49 -9.11
N ALA A 59 -9.80 -27.28 -7.79
CA ALA A 59 -10.95 -26.93 -6.97
C ALA A 59 -11.27 -25.42 -6.93
N ILE A 60 -10.32 -24.56 -7.27
CA ILE A 60 -10.47 -23.10 -7.17
C ILE A 60 -10.43 -22.42 -8.54
N PRO A 61 -11.59 -21.94 -9.04
CA PRO A 61 -11.63 -21.18 -10.28
C PRO A 61 -10.73 -19.95 -10.22
N ARG A 62 -9.96 -19.73 -11.29
CA ARG A 62 -9.12 -18.53 -11.44
C ARG A 62 -9.98 -17.37 -11.97
N ARG A 63 -10.01 -16.25 -11.26
CA ARG A 63 -10.58 -14.99 -11.74
C ARG A 63 -9.48 -14.09 -12.29
N LYS A 64 -9.82 -13.30 -13.32
CA LYS A 64 -8.96 -12.18 -13.71
C LYS A 64 -8.85 -11.25 -12.51
N LYS A 65 -7.63 -10.87 -12.12
CA LYS A 65 -7.46 -9.75 -11.21
C LYS A 65 -8.07 -8.56 -11.94
N LEU A 66 -9.26 -8.14 -11.49
CA LEU A 66 -9.69 -6.80 -11.81
C LEU A 66 -8.55 -5.94 -11.30
N GLY A 67 -7.92 -5.17 -12.21
CA GLY A 67 -7.00 -4.15 -11.77
C GLY A 67 -7.70 -3.30 -10.71
N LYS A 68 -7.00 -2.35 -10.08
CA LYS A 68 -7.69 -1.24 -9.42
C LYS A 68 -8.39 -0.35 -10.47
N GLN A 69 -9.13 -0.96 -11.41
CA GLN A 69 -9.79 -0.35 -12.53
C GLN A 69 -10.94 0.44 -11.93
N GLY A 70 -10.68 1.74 -11.82
CA GLY A 70 -11.66 2.75 -11.46
C GLY A 70 -12.42 2.45 -10.18
N LYS A 71 -11.75 2.47 -9.02
CA LYS A 71 -12.49 2.93 -7.84
C LYS A 71 -13.06 4.30 -8.23
N ARG A 72 -14.37 4.37 -8.42
CA ARG A 72 -15.07 5.60 -8.68
C ARG A 72 -14.59 6.62 -7.65
N LEU A 73 -14.02 7.73 -8.14
CA LEU A 73 -13.51 8.76 -7.25
C LEU A 73 -14.66 9.21 -6.36
N ALA A 74 -14.42 9.33 -5.05
CA ALA A 74 -15.49 9.59 -4.09
C ALA A 74 -16.27 10.90 -4.39
N TRP A 75 -15.63 11.85 -5.09
CA TRP A 75 -16.26 13.10 -5.54
C TRP A 75 -17.05 12.98 -6.86
N LEU A 76 -16.94 11.88 -7.61
CA LEU A 76 -17.49 11.75 -8.96
C LEU A 76 -18.96 11.29 -8.91
N SER A 77 -19.90 12.23 -8.95
CA SER A 77 -21.34 11.94 -9.08
C SER A 77 -21.71 11.45 -10.50
N ARG A 78 -22.90 10.85 -10.65
CA ARG A 78 -23.41 10.36 -11.95
C ARG A 78 -23.65 11.53 -12.91
N ASP A 79 -24.18 12.63 -12.38
CA ASP A 79 -24.34 13.91 -13.07
C ASP A 79 -23.02 14.50 -13.57
N LEU A 80 -22.00 14.55 -12.71
CA LEU A 80 -20.70 15.09 -13.09
C LEU A 80 -20.05 14.23 -14.17
N LEU A 81 -20.24 12.91 -14.11
CA LEU A 81 -19.81 12.00 -15.16
C LEU A 81 -20.54 12.26 -16.48
N ALA A 82 -21.85 12.53 -16.46
CA ALA A 82 -22.61 12.90 -17.65
C ALA A 82 -22.07 14.21 -18.26
N LYS A 83 -21.82 15.24 -17.43
CA LYS A 83 -21.21 16.51 -17.87
C LYS A 83 -19.81 16.31 -18.49
N LEU A 84 -18.99 15.43 -17.91
CA LEU A 84 -17.67 15.07 -18.46
C LEU A 84 -17.79 14.40 -19.84
N LYS A 85 -18.77 13.50 -20.02
CA LYS A 85 -19.03 12.86 -21.31
C LYS A 85 -19.55 13.87 -22.34
N ALA A 86 -20.50 14.72 -21.98
CA ALA A 86 -21.03 15.77 -22.85
C ALA A 86 -19.93 16.74 -23.30
N LYS A 87 -19.05 17.18 -22.39
CA LYS A 87 -17.87 17.99 -22.73
C LYS A 87 -16.93 17.28 -23.72
N LYS A 88 -16.72 15.97 -23.55
CA LYS A 88 -15.88 15.18 -24.47
C LYS A 88 -16.52 15.09 -25.86
N GLU A 89 -17.82 14.94 -25.92
CA GLU A 89 -18.57 14.90 -27.18
C GLU A 89 -18.54 16.25 -27.89
N MET A 90 -18.79 17.35 -27.17
CA MET A 90 -18.66 18.70 -27.71
C MET A 90 -17.26 18.99 -28.23
N HIS A 91 -16.20 18.49 -27.58
CA HIS A 91 -14.84 18.62 -28.12
C HIS A 91 -14.72 17.92 -29.48
N ARG A 92 -15.34 16.75 -29.65
CA ARG A 92 -15.36 16.03 -30.93
C ARG A 92 -16.11 16.82 -32.00
N GLN A 93 -17.28 17.36 -31.65
CA GLN A 93 -18.10 18.17 -32.54
C GLN A 93 -17.43 19.49 -32.94
N TRP A 94 -16.79 20.20 -32.00
CA TRP A 94 -15.97 21.38 -32.28
C TRP A 94 -14.81 21.06 -33.24
N ARG A 95 -14.12 19.93 -33.02
CA ARG A 95 -13.06 19.46 -33.95
C ARG A 95 -13.58 19.13 -35.35
N GLN A 96 -14.88 18.87 -35.50
CA GLN A 96 -15.56 18.59 -36.76
C GLN A 96 -16.26 19.83 -37.34
N GLY A 97 -16.15 21.00 -36.70
CA GLY A 97 -16.79 22.25 -37.14
C GLY A 97 -18.29 22.33 -36.90
N GLN A 98 -18.88 21.38 -36.15
CA GLN A 98 -20.32 21.32 -35.90
C GLN A 98 -20.79 22.22 -34.74
N VAL A 99 -19.87 22.62 -33.88
CA VAL A 99 -20.14 23.41 -32.66
C VAL A 99 -19.15 24.56 -32.60
N SER A 100 -19.62 25.74 -32.18
CA SER A 100 -18.77 26.91 -32.05
C SER A 100 -17.71 26.71 -30.96
N TRP A 101 -16.61 27.46 -31.05
CA TRP A 101 -15.59 27.43 -29.99
C TRP A 101 -16.15 27.92 -28.65
N GLU A 102 -17.05 28.90 -28.68
CA GLU A 102 -17.69 29.53 -27.53
C GLU A 102 -18.53 28.52 -26.73
N GLU A 103 -19.38 27.75 -27.40
CA GLU A 103 -20.22 26.72 -26.77
C GLU A 103 -19.37 25.63 -26.10
N TYR A 104 -18.33 25.15 -26.79
CA TYR A 104 -17.39 24.21 -26.20
C TYR A 104 -16.66 24.80 -24.99
N ARG A 105 -16.21 26.06 -25.09
CA ARG A 105 -15.47 26.75 -24.03
C ARG A 105 -16.32 26.89 -22.78
N GLU A 106 -17.59 27.26 -22.92
CA GLU A 106 -18.55 27.35 -21.81
C GLU A 106 -18.82 25.98 -21.18
N ALA A 107 -19.09 24.96 -21.99
CA ALA A 107 -19.26 23.59 -21.49
C ALA A 107 -18.02 23.09 -20.73
N ALA A 108 -16.82 23.41 -21.22
CA ALA A 108 -15.55 23.08 -20.57
C ALA A 108 -15.33 23.85 -19.26
N ARG A 109 -15.75 25.12 -19.17
CA ARG A 109 -15.74 25.92 -17.93
C ARG A 109 -16.67 25.31 -16.88
N LEU A 110 -17.94 25.11 -17.22
CA LEU A 110 -18.94 24.51 -16.32
C LEU A 110 -18.53 23.13 -15.82
N CYS A 111 -17.94 22.31 -16.69
CA CYS A 111 -17.43 21.00 -16.31
C CYS A 111 -16.26 21.11 -15.30
N ARG A 112 -15.29 22.01 -15.55
CA ARG A 112 -14.17 22.25 -14.62
C ARG A 112 -14.67 22.73 -13.25
N ASP A 113 -15.63 23.65 -13.24
CA ASP A 113 -16.17 24.19 -11.98
C ASP A 113 -16.99 23.15 -11.23
N GLY A 114 -17.75 22.32 -11.93
CA GLY A 114 -18.42 21.16 -11.34
C GLY A 114 -17.43 20.20 -10.65
N VAL A 115 -16.29 19.92 -11.28
CA VAL A 115 -15.23 19.09 -10.69
C VAL A 115 -14.62 19.75 -9.46
N ARG A 116 -14.34 21.06 -9.51
CA ARG A 116 -13.80 21.81 -8.36
C ARG A 116 -14.76 21.77 -7.18
N LYS A 117 -16.03 22.12 -7.41
CA LYS A 117 -17.08 22.12 -6.36
C LYS A 117 -17.27 20.72 -5.76
N ALA A 118 -17.27 19.67 -6.57
CA ALA A 118 -17.43 18.30 -6.08
C ALA A 118 -16.24 17.84 -5.21
N LYS A 119 -15.01 18.19 -5.59
CA LYS A 119 -13.82 17.91 -4.76
C LYS A 119 -13.85 18.67 -3.44
N ALA A 120 -14.15 19.97 -3.48
CA ALA A 120 -14.26 20.79 -2.27
C ALA A 120 -15.32 20.25 -1.31
N ARG A 121 -16.50 19.85 -1.82
CA ARG A 121 -17.55 19.23 -1.00
C ARG A 121 -17.10 17.94 -0.33
N LEU A 122 -16.39 17.06 -1.06
CA LEU A 122 -15.84 15.84 -0.48
C LEU A 122 -14.85 16.16 0.66
N GLU A 123 -13.95 17.12 0.44
CA GLU A 123 -12.93 17.51 1.42
C GLU A 123 -13.57 18.15 2.66
N MET A 124 -14.57 19.02 2.48
CA MET A 124 -15.34 19.59 3.60
C MET A 124 -16.07 18.52 4.41
N ASN A 125 -16.69 17.55 3.76
CA ASN A 125 -17.36 16.44 4.45
C ASN A 125 -16.36 15.59 5.25
N LEU A 126 -15.19 15.29 4.66
CA LEU A 126 -14.12 14.54 5.35
C LEU A 126 -13.56 15.30 6.55
N ALA A 127 -13.44 16.63 6.47
CA ALA A 127 -13.00 17.46 7.58
C ALA A 127 -14.05 17.49 8.70
N ARG A 128 -15.33 17.62 8.36
CA ARG A 128 -16.45 17.61 9.33
C ARG A 128 -16.57 16.26 10.04
N GLU A 129 -16.39 15.16 9.32
CA GLU A 129 -16.49 13.81 9.87
C GLU A 129 -15.18 13.32 10.50
N VAL A 130 -14.16 14.17 10.69
CA VAL A 130 -12.86 13.72 11.20
C VAL A 130 -12.99 13.13 12.60
N GLU A 131 -13.87 13.67 13.44
CA GLU A 131 -14.09 13.19 14.81
C GLU A 131 -14.69 11.77 14.81
N ASN A 132 -15.71 11.54 13.98
CA ASN A 132 -16.42 10.26 13.87
C ASN A 132 -15.66 9.22 13.03
N ASN A 133 -14.84 9.67 12.06
CA ASN A 133 -14.21 8.83 11.05
C ASN A 133 -12.79 9.29 10.70
N LYS A 134 -11.92 9.34 11.72
CA LYS A 134 -10.47 9.64 11.58
C LYS A 134 -9.82 8.81 10.46
N LYS A 135 -10.17 7.52 10.37
CA LYS A 135 -9.64 6.59 9.36
C LYS A 135 -9.99 7.01 7.93
N GLY A 136 -11.20 7.53 7.70
CA GLY A 136 -11.64 8.02 6.39
C GLY A 136 -10.82 9.21 5.90
N PHE A 137 -10.56 10.16 6.80
CA PHE A 137 -9.74 11.34 6.54
C PHE A 137 -8.29 10.99 6.22
N TYR A 138 -7.60 10.26 7.11
CA TYR A 138 -6.20 9.87 6.86
C TYR A 138 -6.04 8.99 5.63
N ARG A 139 -7.02 8.13 5.32
CA ARG A 139 -7.03 7.37 4.06
C ARG A 139 -7.08 8.29 2.83
N TYR A 140 -7.86 9.36 2.87
CA TYR A 140 -7.90 10.34 1.77
C TYR A 140 -6.58 11.09 1.63
N VAL A 141 -6.01 11.57 2.75
CA VAL A 141 -4.71 12.24 2.78
C VAL A 141 -3.61 11.34 2.22
N ASN A 142 -3.52 10.10 2.70
CA ASN A 142 -2.52 9.14 2.24
C ASN A 142 -2.71 8.76 0.77
N GLN A 143 -3.93 8.76 0.25
CA GLN A 143 -4.18 8.57 -1.19
C GLN A 143 -3.69 9.77 -2.03
N LYS A 144 -3.71 10.99 -1.47
CA LYS A 144 -3.30 12.22 -2.15
C LYS A 144 -1.80 12.49 -2.06
N ARG A 145 -1.15 11.97 -1.03
CA ARG A 145 0.30 11.97 -0.89
C ARG A 145 0.91 11.24 -2.09
N LYS A 146 1.78 11.94 -2.83
CA LYS A 146 2.51 11.38 -3.97
C LYS A 146 3.59 10.38 -3.53
N ILE A 147 4.09 10.56 -2.32
CA ILE A 147 5.08 9.69 -1.70
C ILE A 147 4.33 8.47 -1.15
N LYS A 148 4.62 7.30 -1.70
CA LYS A 148 4.31 6.03 -1.04
C LYS A 148 5.15 6.02 0.23
N GLU A 149 4.55 5.75 1.39
CA GLU A 149 5.27 5.54 2.65
C GLU A 149 6.25 4.39 2.44
N ASN A 150 7.46 4.74 2.04
CA ASN A 150 8.63 3.89 1.98
C ASN A 150 9.57 4.46 3.04
N VAL A 151 10.23 3.58 3.78
CA VAL A 151 11.33 4.01 4.66
C VAL A 151 12.35 4.74 3.78
N PRO A 152 12.65 6.02 4.06
CA PRO A 152 13.67 6.75 3.31
C PRO A 152 14.99 5.99 3.34
N PRO A 153 15.84 6.11 2.31
CA PRO A 153 17.19 5.60 2.39
C PRO A 153 17.88 6.13 3.65
N PHE A 154 18.57 5.26 4.38
CA PHE A 154 19.29 5.61 5.60
C PHE A 154 20.66 4.95 5.63
N MET A 155 21.56 5.47 6.46
CA MET A 155 22.91 4.93 6.60
C MET A 155 22.89 3.74 7.56
N SER A 156 23.47 2.62 7.13
CA SER A 156 23.72 1.47 8.01
C SER A 156 24.81 1.81 9.04
N ARG A 157 24.98 0.95 10.04
CA ARG A 157 26.10 1.08 11.01
C ARG A 157 27.48 1.01 10.32
N ALA A 158 27.55 0.35 9.16
CA ALA A 158 28.77 0.26 8.35
C ALA A 158 29.04 1.52 7.50
N GLY A 159 28.16 2.53 7.54
CA GLY A 159 28.29 3.77 6.77
C GLY A 159 27.77 3.66 5.33
N GLU A 160 27.11 2.57 4.97
CA GLU A 160 26.58 2.33 3.63
C GLU A 160 25.15 2.87 3.49
N LEU A 161 24.82 3.45 2.34
CA LEU A 161 23.48 3.95 2.04
C LEU A 161 22.55 2.80 1.67
N VAL A 162 21.57 2.52 2.52
CA VAL A 162 20.60 1.45 2.32
C VAL A 162 19.40 1.95 1.52
N VAL A 163 19.17 1.39 0.33
CA VAL A 163 18.15 1.89 -0.60
C VAL A 163 17.04 0.87 -0.86
N THR A 164 17.35 -0.44 -0.90
CA THR A 164 16.37 -1.49 -1.19
C THR A 164 15.52 -1.82 0.04
N ASP A 165 14.30 -2.32 -0.17
CA ASP A 165 13.39 -2.60 0.95
C ASP A 165 13.83 -3.86 1.72
N GLU A 166 14.48 -4.82 1.06
CA GLU A 166 15.09 -6.00 1.65
C GLU A 166 16.24 -5.63 2.59
N GLU A 167 17.22 -4.84 2.13
CA GLU A 167 18.35 -4.41 2.98
C GLU A 167 17.86 -3.59 4.18
N LYS A 168 16.88 -2.70 3.99
CA LYS A 168 16.29 -1.93 5.10
C LYS A 168 15.68 -2.85 6.15
N ALA A 169 15.00 -3.91 5.73
CA ALA A 169 14.39 -4.87 6.65
C ALA A 169 15.46 -5.63 7.44
N GLU A 170 16.56 -6.04 6.81
CA GLU A 170 17.66 -6.74 7.47
C GLU A 170 18.40 -5.85 8.48
N VAL A 171 18.73 -4.61 8.10
CA VAL A 171 19.40 -3.67 9.00
C VAL A 171 18.53 -3.32 10.21
N LEU A 172 17.22 -3.12 10.00
CA LEU A 172 16.29 -2.89 11.11
C LEU A 172 16.11 -4.15 11.98
N SER A 173 16.00 -5.33 11.38
CA SER A 173 15.87 -6.60 12.10
C SER A 173 17.08 -6.89 13.00
N SER A 174 18.29 -6.69 12.47
CA SER A 174 19.53 -6.84 13.25
C SER A 174 19.61 -5.82 14.38
N PHE A 175 19.21 -4.57 14.15
CA PHE A 175 19.15 -3.54 15.19
C PHE A 175 18.17 -3.90 16.31
N PHE A 176 16.94 -4.33 15.98
CA PHE A 176 15.97 -4.77 16.99
C PHE A 176 16.47 -5.99 17.77
N THR A 177 17.08 -6.97 17.09
CA THR A 177 17.71 -8.12 17.76
C THR A 177 18.81 -7.67 18.73
N LEU A 178 19.63 -6.69 18.36
CA LEU A 178 20.66 -6.16 19.26
C LEU A 178 20.07 -5.50 20.52
N VAL A 179 18.96 -4.75 20.38
CA VAL A 179 18.29 -4.07 21.49
C VAL A 179 17.58 -5.05 22.42
N PHE A 180 16.92 -6.08 21.87
CA PHE A 180 16.11 -7.02 22.64
C PHE A 180 16.86 -8.28 23.10
N THR A 181 17.91 -8.69 22.40
CA THR A 181 18.75 -9.85 22.74
C THR A 181 20.04 -9.41 23.42
N GLY A 182 19.98 -8.31 24.19
CA GLY A 182 21.11 -7.63 24.82
C GLY A 182 22.25 -8.57 25.19
N LYS A 183 23.26 -8.67 24.34
CA LYS A 183 24.51 -9.29 24.72
C LYS A 183 25.22 -8.31 25.62
N LEU A 184 25.07 -8.54 26.92
CA LEU A 184 26.16 -8.46 27.88
C LEU A 184 27.37 -9.20 27.31
N SER A 185 28.12 -8.61 26.38
CA SER A 185 29.49 -9.03 26.17
C SER A 185 30.29 -8.37 27.28
N SER A 186 30.51 -9.12 28.35
CA SER A 186 31.53 -8.85 29.35
C SER A 186 32.88 -8.74 28.64
N ASN A 187 33.23 -7.54 28.22
CA ASN A 187 34.60 -7.21 27.88
C ASN A 187 35.32 -6.90 29.20
N THR A 188 35.80 -7.97 29.83
CA THR A 188 36.98 -7.90 30.69
C THR A 188 38.14 -7.44 29.80
N SER A 189 38.45 -6.16 29.87
CA SER A 189 39.79 -5.65 29.61
C SER A 189 40.04 -4.53 30.62
N GLN A 190 40.61 -4.93 31.75
CA GLN A 190 41.26 -4.05 32.70
C GLN A 190 42.53 -3.49 32.05
N VAL A 191 42.62 -2.17 31.86
CA VAL A 191 43.84 -1.34 32.00
C VAL A 191 43.40 0.09 32.36
N ASP A 192 44.14 0.67 33.31
CA ASP A 192 43.90 1.87 34.13
C ASP A 192 43.75 3.24 33.43
N GLY A 193 43.06 4.13 34.16
CA GLY A 193 43.20 5.59 34.05
C GLY A 193 41.99 6.36 34.62
N PRO A 194 42.08 7.01 35.79
CA PRO A 194 40.98 7.79 36.34
C PRO A 194 41.01 9.23 35.82
N HIS A 195 39.89 9.69 35.25
CA HIS A 195 39.59 11.13 35.26
C HIS A 195 38.09 11.38 35.38
N ASP A 196 37.72 11.58 36.64
CA ASP A 196 36.85 12.61 37.20
C ASP A 196 35.65 13.11 36.36
N GLY A 197 34.47 12.92 36.92
CA GLY A 197 33.20 13.22 36.28
C GLY A 197 32.75 14.67 36.44
N ASN A 198 31.88 15.11 35.53
CA ASN A 198 30.80 16.05 35.86
C ASN A 198 29.73 16.04 34.75
N TRP A 199 28.74 15.16 34.86
CA TRP A 199 27.47 15.33 34.13
C TRP A 199 26.56 16.26 34.93
N GLY A 200 26.80 17.56 34.80
CA GLY A 200 25.91 18.59 35.33
C GLY A 200 24.54 18.49 34.68
N SER A 201 23.54 18.22 35.51
CA SER A 201 22.12 18.28 35.18
C SER A 201 21.76 19.63 34.54
N LYS A 202 21.15 19.60 33.34
CA LYS A 202 20.42 20.76 32.82
C LYS A 202 18.94 20.42 32.73
N ILE A 203 18.21 20.84 33.77
CA ILE A 203 16.77 21.10 33.77
C ILE A 203 16.50 22.22 32.74
N PRO A 204 15.42 22.17 31.94
CA PRO A 204 15.05 23.25 31.04
C PRO A 204 14.43 24.41 31.85
N PRO A 205 14.80 25.69 31.61
CA PRO A 205 14.15 26.78 32.32
C PRO A 205 12.79 27.09 31.68
N THR A 206 11.74 26.86 32.47
CA THR A 206 10.47 27.57 32.39
C THR A 206 10.73 29.05 32.69
N VAL A 207 10.33 29.95 31.79
CA VAL A 207 10.18 31.38 32.09
C VAL A 207 8.71 31.72 31.88
N GLY A 208 8.08 32.12 32.98
CA GLY A 208 6.76 32.75 33.02
C GLY A 208 6.86 34.26 32.82
N GLU A 209 5.69 34.83 32.55
CA GLU A 209 5.35 36.25 32.42
C GLU A 209 5.78 37.06 33.66
N ASP A 210 6.23 38.31 33.49
CA ASP A 210 5.38 39.49 33.80
C ASP A 210 6.02 40.84 33.40
N GLN A 211 5.14 41.84 33.38
CA GLN A 211 5.18 43.20 32.80
C GLN A 211 6.22 44.18 33.37
N VAL A 212 6.55 45.20 32.55
CA VAL A 212 6.30 46.64 32.80
C VAL A 212 5.83 47.29 31.51
#